data_AF-A0A4Q0VHX9-F1
#
_entry.id   AF-A0A4Q0VHX9-F1
#
_cell.length_a   1.000
_cell.length_b   1.000
_cell.length_c   1.000
_cell.angle_alpha   90.00
_cell.angle_beta   90.00
_cell.angle_gamma   90.00
#
_symmetry.space_group_name_H-M   'P 1'
#
loop_
_entity.id
_entity.type
_entity.pdbx_description
1 polymer ?
#
loop_
_entity_poly.entity_id
_entity_poly.type
_entity_poly.pdbx_seq_one_letter_code
_entity_poly.pdbx_strand_id
1 'polypeptide(L)'
;MGKLVREEFYKIAGVKQHAEFEQYLKDILFKPDERQEFYKAMLRISTDVYVDSFRAYFEEYAAERKANQQDYTPDTVAHILAAITRNNLQDSNGWSGYDPTAGTGSLLIQKWKDDQLAENPLTTYAPHNYLYMAQEMADNAIPYLLHNLALRGMNCVVIHGDTLERTAKQVYFVQNDNDDFLGFSSINVMPHTDEIKEQFEISGWEEETIDHIESGLVKFWPTLAPMQKKALEINPDPIAGTYEKPSDHLQLKDIAAVERAKAKKVYPAGTIVIQMSATRGQIGLLESSGRVGTQYACIQTPFTPGFVFYMLKVRAPRWFHRVQDGLNLKLKDIEDISVAITLATREEEYEQLSLF
;
A
#
# COMPACT_ATOMS: atom_id res chain seq x y z
N MET A 1 8.89 21.42 3.32
CA MET A 1 8.39 21.22 1.95
C MET A 1 6.88 21.39 1.94
N GLY A 2 6.31 21.89 0.85
CA GLY A 2 4.88 22.02 0.71
C GLY A 2 4.22 20.66 0.48
N LYS A 3 2.91 20.59 0.68
CA LYS A 3 2.09 19.43 0.29
C LYS A 3 1.32 19.82 -0.96
N LEU A 4 1.31 18.96 -1.97
CA LEU A 4 0.42 19.13 -3.12
C LEU A 4 -1.02 18.92 -2.63
N VAL A 5 -1.74 20.03 -2.59
CA VAL A 5 -3.17 20.08 -2.27
C VAL A 5 -3.89 20.75 -3.43
N ARG A 6 -5.23 20.63 -3.47
CA ARG A 6 -6.08 21.18 -4.54
C ARG A 6 -5.67 22.58 -5.02
N GLU A 7 -5.43 23.50 -4.08
CA GLU A 7 -5.13 24.90 -4.39
C GLU A 7 -3.84 25.05 -5.20
N GLU A 8 -2.82 24.24 -4.91
CA GLU A 8 -1.57 24.25 -5.65
C GLU A 8 -1.74 23.65 -7.04
N PHE A 9 -2.50 22.56 -7.19
CA PHE A 9 -2.82 21.99 -8.49
C PHE A 9 -3.52 23.00 -9.40
N TYR A 10 -4.52 23.69 -8.86
CA TYR A 10 -5.28 24.68 -9.60
C TYR A 10 -4.43 25.88 -10.00
N LYS A 11 -3.55 26.31 -9.10
CA LYS A 11 -2.60 27.40 -9.37
C LYS A 11 -1.60 27.03 -10.47
N ILE A 12 -1.06 25.82 -10.45
CA ILE A 12 -0.11 25.36 -11.48
C ILE A 12 -0.83 25.24 -12.83
N ALA A 13 -1.99 24.59 -12.85
CA ALA A 13 -2.76 24.36 -14.08
C ALA A 13 -3.49 25.62 -14.60
N GLY A 14 -3.62 26.68 -13.79
CA GLY A 14 -4.34 27.90 -14.15
C GLY A 14 -5.86 27.73 -14.20
N VAL A 15 -6.40 26.78 -13.44
CA VAL A 15 -7.83 26.41 -13.43
C VAL A 15 -8.50 26.75 -12.10
N LYS A 16 -9.84 26.63 -12.03
CA LYS A 16 -10.61 26.95 -10.82
C LYS A 16 -11.53 25.81 -10.38
N GLN A 17 -11.82 24.85 -11.26
CA GLN A 17 -12.77 23.78 -10.99
C GLN A 17 -12.14 22.40 -11.21
N HIS A 18 -12.72 21.39 -10.57
CA HIS A 18 -12.26 20.01 -10.69
C HIS A 18 -12.31 19.51 -12.14
N ALA A 19 -13.44 19.70 -12.83
CA ALA A 19 -13.59 19.29 -14.22
C ALA A 19 -12.58 19.98 -15.16
N GLU A 20 -12.27 21.25 -14.90
CA GLU A 20 -11.23 21.98 -15.65
C GLU A 20 -9.84 21.39 -15.41
N PHE A 21 -9.53 20.97 -14.18
CA PHE A 21 -8.26 20.30 -13.86
C PHE A 21 -8.15 18.92 -14.50
N GLU A 22 -9.23 18.12 -14.49
CA GLU A 22 -9.23 16.81 -15.15
C GLU A 22 -9.04 16.97 -16.65
N GLN A 23 -9.70 17.94 -17.27
CA GLN A 23 -9.52 18.26 -18.67
C GLN A 23 -8.09 18.71 -18.95
N TYR A 24 -7.53 19.58 -18.10
CA TYR A 24 -6.14 20.03 -18.22
C TYR A 24 -5.16 18.85 -18.22
N LEU A 25 -5.29 17.89 -17.29
CA LEU A 25 -4.43 16.70 -17.26
C LEU A 25 -4.54 15.89 -18.56
N LYS A 26 -5.75 15.67 -19.06
CA LYS A 26 -5.96 14.98 -20.35
C LYS A 26 -5.32 15.74 -21.52
N ASP A 27 -5.44 17.07 -21.54
CA ASP A 27 -4.95 17.92 -22.63
C ASP A 27 -3.42 17.95 -22.72
N ILE A 28 -2.73 17.88 -21.58
CA ILE A 28 -1.26 17.86 -21.53
C ILE A 28 -0.67 16.45 -21.65
N LEU A 29 -1.48 15.39 -21.54
CA LEU A 29 -1.03 14.01 -21.43
C LEU A 29 -0.05 13.62 -22.54
N PHE A 30 -0.37 13.98 -23.79
CA PHE A 30 0.40 13.69 -25.00
C PHE A 30 1.23 14.88 -25.50
N LYS A 31 1.47 15.86 -24.62
CA LYS A 31 2.27 17.05 -24.94
C LYS A 31 3.50 17.10 -24.03
N PRO A 32 4.62 16.45 -24.43
CA PRO A 32 5.75 16.22 -23.53
C PRO A 32 6.30 17.51 -22.91
N ASP A 33 6.44 18.59 -23.67
CA ASP A 33 6.95 19.85 -23.14
C ASP A 33 6.02 20.47 -22.07
N GLU A 34 4.72 20.56 -22.35
CA GLU A 34 3.72 21.08 -21.39
C GLU A 34 3.64 20.20 -20.14
N ARG A 35 3.67 18.87 -20.34
CA ARG A 35 3.65 17.87 -19.27
C ARG A 35 4.87 17.97 -18.36
N GLN A 36 6.06 18.12 -18.93
CA GLN A 36 7.28 18.25 -18.13
C GLN A 36 7.36 19.58 -17.38
N GLU A 37 6.86 20.68 -17.94
CA GLU A 37 6.77 21.94 -17.20
C GLU A 37 5.78 21.85 -16.03
N PHE A 38 4.66 21.15 -16.23
CA PHE A 38 3.73 20.83 -15.15
C PHE A 38 4.41 20.02 -14.03
N TYR A 39 5.16 18.98 -14.38
CA TYR A 39 5.92 18.17 -13.41
C TYR A 39 6.97 18.97 -12.64
N LYS A 40 7.76 19.80 -13.33
CA LYS A 40 8.75 20.69 -12.69
C LYS A 40 8.06 21.66 -11.73
N ALA A 41 6.89 22.18 -12.08
CA ALA A 41 6.12 23.04 -11.19
C ALA A 41 5.62 22.31 -9.94
N MET A 42 5.15 21.06 -10.07
CA MET A 42 4.80 20.21 -8.93
C MET A 42 6.00 19.95 -8.01
N LEU A 43 7.16 19.59 -8.60
CA LEU A 43 8.38 19.26 -7.85
C LEU A 43 8.98 20.47 -7.12
N ARG A 44 8.74 21.70 -7.58
CA ARG A 44 9.11 22.92 -6.85
C ARG A 44 8.35 23.07 -5.51
N ILE A 45 7.20 22.43 -5.37
CA ILE A 45 6.36 22.46 -4.15
C ILE A 45 6.67 21.25 -3.27
N SER A 46 6.66 20.06 -3.87
CA SER A 46 6.92 18.78 -3.22
C SER A 46 7.87 17.94 -4.05
N THR A 47 9.10 17.74 -3.57
CA THR A 47 10.09 16.83 -4.16
C THR A 47 9.93 15.38 -3.71
N ASP A 48 8.96 15.06 -2.84
CA ASP A 48 8.70 13.68 -2.43
C ASP A 48 7.95 12.94 -3.56
N VAL A 49 8.72 12.20 -4.36
CA VAL A 49 8.23 11.38 -5.47
C VAL A 49 7.84 9.97 -5.01
N TYR A 50 8.10 9.62 -3.75
CA TYR A 50 7.83 8.28 -3.20
C TYR A 50 6.41 8.09 -2.68
N VAL A 51 5.58 9.12 -2.80
CA VAL A 51 4.15 9.06 -2.50
C VAL A 51 3.38 9.38 -3.75
N ASP A 52 2.20 8.80 -3.93
CA ASP A 52 1.31 9.16 -5.03
C ASP A 52 0.95 10.66 -4.94
N SER A 53 1.31 11.39 -6.00
CA SER A 53 1.19 12.85 -6.02
C SER A 53 -0.26 13.31 -6.11
N PHE A 54 -1.15 12.48 -6.70
CA PHE A 54 -2.55 12.82 -6.94
C PHE A 54 -3.51 12.18 -5.95
N ARG A 55 -3.09 11.17 -5.18
CA ARG A 55 -3.92 10.43 -4.23
C ARG A 55 -4.95 11.26 -3.49
N ALA A 56 -4.50 12.26 -2.72
CA ALA A 56 -5.39 13.03 -1.85
C ALA A 56 -6.45 13.80 -2.66
N TYR A 57 -6.08 14.25 -3.87
CA TYR A 57 -6.99 14.93 -4.78
C TYR A 57 -7.96 13.94 -5.43
N PHE A 58 -7.46 12.82 -5.95
CA PHE A 58 -8.27 11.79 -6.59
C PHE A 58 -9.31 11.22 -5.63
N GLU A 59 -8.90 10.88 -4.41
CA GLU A 59 -9.79 10.38 -3.35
C GLU A 59 -10.94 11.33 -3.01
N GLU A 60 -10.70 12.64 -3.05
CA GLU A 60 -11.69 13.65 -2.68
C GLU A 60 -12.68 13.92 -3.82
N TYR A 61 -12.20 13.91 -5.07
CA TYR A 61 -12.97 14.43 -6.20
C TYR A 61 -13.33 13.42 -7.30
N ALA A 62 -12.49 12.40 -7.52
CA ALA A 62 -12.60 11.51 -8.68
C ALA A 62 -12.87 10.03 -8.29
N ALA A 63 -12.60 9.63 -7.05
CA ALA A 63 -12.85 8.27 -6.59
C ALA A 63 -14.35 7.97 -6.48
N GLU A 64 -14.80 6.87 -7.09
CA GLU A 64 -16.20 6.46 -7.10
C GLU A 64 -16.60 5.70 -5.82
N ARG A 65 -16.30 6.27 -4.65
CA ARG A 65 -16.49 5.62 -3.34
C ARG A 65 -17.91 5.14 -3.07
N LYS A 66 -18.92 5.86 -3.58
CA LYS A 66 -20.34 5.51 -3.37
C LYS A 66 -20.80 4.35 -4.24
N ALA A 67 -20.34 4.30 -5.50
CA ALA A 67 -20.79 3.31 -6.47
C ALA A 67 -19.95 2.03 -6.35
N ASN A 68 -18.62 2.18 -6.31
CA ASN A 68 -17.69 1.07 -6.47
C ASN A 68 -16.88 0.77 -5.20
N GLN A 69 -17.11 1.52 -4.11
CA GLN A 69 -16.39 1.35 -2.83
C GLN A 69 -14.86 1.30 -3.02
N GLN A 70 -14.35 2.11 -3.95
CA GLN A 70 -12.91 2.24 -4.19
C GLN A 70 -12.25 2.85 -2.96
N ASP A 71 -11.54 2.01 -2.21
CA ASP A 71 -10.73 2.42 -1.08
C ASP A 71 -9.26 2.48 -1.46
N TYR A 72 -8.56 3.45 -0.89
CA TYR A 72 -7.14 3.62 -1.09
C TYR A 72 -6.33 2.61 -0.27
N THR A 73 -5.24 2.08 -0.83
CA THR A 73 -4.32 1.18 -0.11
C THR A 73 -3.37 1.96 0.79
N PRO A 74 -3.50 1.92 2.13
CA PRO A 74 -2.64 2.70 3.03
C PRO A 74 -1.15 2.45 2.78
N ASP A 75 -0.32 3.50 2.93
CA ASP A 75 1.11 3.44 2.59
C ASP A 75 1.84 2.32 3.34
N THR A 76 1.45 2.04 4.59
CA THR A 76 2.02 0.94 5.39
C THR A 76 1.77 -0.44 4.77
N VAL A 77 0.58 -0.67 4.21
CA VAL A 77 0.23 -1.92 3.53
C VAL A 77 1.00 -2.02 2.21
N ALA A 78 1.07 -0.92 1.46
CA ALA A 78 1.79 -0.86 0.20
C ALA A 78 3.30 -1.09 0.37
N HIS A 79 3.92 -0.56 1.43
CA HIS A 79 5.33 -0.82 1.77
C HIS A 79 5.59 -2.31 2.06
N ILE A 80 4.72 -2.95 2.87
CA ILE A 80 4.86 -4.37 3.20
C ILE A 80 4.73 -5.22 1.94
N LEU A 81 3.75 -4.91 1.08
CA LEU A 81 3.53 -5.63 -0.17
C LEU A 81 4.73 -5.48 -1.11
N ALA A 82 5.30 -4.28 -1.24
CA ALA A 82 6.49 -4.02 -2.05
C ALA A 82 7.68 -4.87 -1.57
N ALA A 83 7.92 -4.90 -0.26
CA ALA A 83 9.01 -5.69 0.33
C ALA A 83 8.81 -7.21 0.13
N ILE A 84 7.59 -7.72 0.33
CA ILE A 84 7.27 -9.15 0.17
C ILE A 84 7.39 -9.60 -1.30
N THR A 85 7.07 -8.70 -2.23
CA THR A 85 7.11 -8.97 -3.69
C THR A 85 8.44 -8.61 -4.33
N ARG A 86 9.49 -8.34 -3.53
CA ARG A 86 10.83 -8.06 -4.06
C ARG A 86 11.34 -9.25 -4.85
N ASN A 87 11.84 -8.97 -6.05
CA ASN A 87 12.29 -9.94 -7.04
C ASN A 87 13.76 -9.77 -7.42
N ASN A 88 14.33 -10.82 -7.99
CA ASN A 88 15.65 -10.78 -8.61
C ASN A 88 15.51 -10.43 -10.10
N LEU A 89 16.55 -9.85 -10.70
CA LEU A 89 16.62 -9.62 -12.15
C LEU A 89 16.41 -10.89 -13.00
N GLN A 90 16.77 -12.05 -12.44
CA GLN A 90 16.73 -13.34 -13.14
C GLN A 90 15.34 -13.99 -13.12
N ASP A 91 14.34 -13.31 -12.56
CA ASP A 91 12.97 -13.85 -12.55
C ASP A 91 12.44 -13.93 -13.99
N SER A 92 11.91 -15.11 -14.33
CA SER A 92 11.63 -15.54 -15.70
C SER A 92 10.60 -14.72 -16.47
N ASN A 93 9.86 -13.85 -15.79
CA ASN A 93 8.66 -13.22 -16.34
C ASN A 93 8.91 -11.79 -16.85
N GLY A 94 10.11 -11.23 -16.65
CA GLY A 94 10.51 -9.92 -17.17
C GLY A 94 9.89 -8.69 -16.48
N TRP A 95 8.93 -8.88 -15.56
CA TRP A 95 8.25 -7.81 -14.84
C TRP A 95 8.80 -7.62 -13.42
N SER A 96 9.10 -6.38 -13.06
CA SER A 96 9.47 -5.96 -11.71
C SER A 96 8.27 -5.87 -10.76
N GLY A 97 7.06 -5.71 -11.28
CA GLY A 97 5.82 -5.71 -10.52
C GLY A 97 4.62 -5.59 -11.44
N TYR A 98 3.49 -6.17 -11.03
CA TYR A 98 2.24 -6.15 -11.77
C TYR A 98 1.07 -5.78 -10.84
N ASP A 99 0.31 -4.76 -11.21
CA ASP A 99 -0.92 -4.36 -10.52
C ASP A 99 -2.11 -4.41 -11.48
N PRO A 100 -3.00 -5.42 -11.35
CA PRO A 100 -4.17 -5.59 -12.23
C PRO A 100 -5.28 -4.56 -11.98
N THR A 101 -5.20 -3.74 -10.93
CA THR A 101 -6.22 -2.74 -10.59
C THR A 101 -5.54 -1.50 -10.01
N ALA A 102 -4.71 -0.86 -10.84
CA ALA A 102 -3.69 0.05 -10.38
C ALA A 102 -4.24 1.37 -9.81
N GLY A 103 -5.46 1.76 -10.17
CA GLY A 103 -6.01 3.08 -9.85
C GLY A 103 -5.06 4.17 -10.34
N THR A 104 -4.60 5.03 -9.42
CA THR A 104 -3.61 6.08 -9.70
C THR A 104 -2.15 5.59 -9.62
N GLY A 105 -1.91 4.31 -9.36
CA GLY A 105 -0.58 3.66 -9.41
C GLY A 105 0.14 3.53 -8.06
N SER A 106 -0.55 3.74 -6.94
CA SER A 106 0.09 3.83 -5.62
C SER A 106 0.90 2.60 -5.21
N LEU A 107 0.42 1.38 -5.50
CA LEU A 107 1.17 0.15 -5.20
C LEU A 107 2.43 0.05 -6.06
N LEU A 108 2.33 0.36 -7.35
CA LEU A 108 3.48 0.37 -8.26
C LEU A 108 4.52 1.42 -7.87
N ILE A 109 4.08 2.60 -7.41
CA ILE A 109 4.99 3.64 -6.90
C ILE A 109 5.75 3.12 -5.66
N GLN A 110 5.08 2.42 -4.73
CA GLN A 110 5.77 1.84 -3.59
C GLN A 110 6.70 0.69 -3.97
N LYS A 111 6.33 -0.12 -4.96
CA LYS A 111 7.22 -1.16 -5.49
C LYS A 111 8.46 -0.56 -6.15
N TRP A 112 8.29 0.48 -6.97
CA TRP A 112 9.39 1.22 -7.58
C TRP A 112 10.29 1.91 -6.56
N LYS A 113 9.70 2.51 -5.53
CA LYS A 113 10.45 3.05 -4.39
C LYS A 113 11.31 1.98 -3.73
N ASP A 114 10.73 0.83 -3.40
CA ASP A 114 11.47 -0.27 -2.77
C ASP A 114 12.62 -0.76 -3.67
N ASP A 115 12.34 -0.90 -4.97
CA ASP A 115 13.32 -1.27 -5.98
C ASP A 115 14.47 -0.25 -6.08
N GLN A 116 14.17 1.04 -6.08
CA GLN A 116 15.18 2.10 -6.13
C GLN A 116 16.00 2.17 -4.84
N LEU A 117 15.37 2.11 -3.68
CA LEU A 117 16.04 2.20 -2.38
C LEU A 117 16.85 0.95 -2.03
N ALA A 118 16.60 -0.18 -2.69
CA ALA A 118 17.43 -1.37 -2.59
C ALA A 118 18.74 -1.29 -3.39
N GLU A 119 18.95 -0.20 -4.14
CA GLU A 119 20.13 0.04 -4.96
C GLU A 119 20.82 1.35 -4.60
N ASN A 120 22.08 1.48 -5.00
CA ASN A 120 22.78 2.75 -4.96
C ASN A 120 22.49 3.55 -6.25
N PRO A 121 21.95 4.78 -6.16
CA PRO A 121 21.58 5.58 -7.33
C PRO A 121 22.70 5.86 -8.34
N LEU A 122 23.96 5.88 -7.88
CA LEU A 122 25.11 6.25 -8.72
C LEU A 122 25.87 5.04 -9.26
N THR A 123 25.73 3.86 -8.65
CA THR A 123 26.59 2.71 -8.99
C THR A 123 25.82 1.48 -9.43
N THR A 124 24.62 1.22 -8.92
CA THR A 124 23.89 -0.05 -9.18
C THR A 124 22.46 0.13 -9.66
N TYR A 125 21.84 1.30 -9.48
CA TYR A 125 20.52 1.58 -10.02
C TYR A 125 20.60 2.01 -11.48
N ALA A 126 19.72 1.46 -12.33
CA ALA A 126 19.43 1.99 -13.65
C ALA A 126 17.96 1.71 -14.01
N PRO A 127 17.21 2.70 -14.53
CA PRO A 127 15.80 2.53 -14.90
C PRO A 127 15.53 1.32 -15.82
N HIS A 128 16.38 1.06 -16.82
CA HIS A 128 16.17 -0.04 -17.79
C HIS A 128 16.09 -1.44 -17.16
N ASN A 129 16.59 -1.62 -15.93
CA ASN A 129 16.51 -2.89 -15.21
C ASN A 129 15.14 -3.17 -14.62
N TYR A 130 14.24 -2.18 -14.66
CA TYR A 130 12.92 -2.25 -14.03
C TYR A 130 11.84 -1.99 -15.05
N LEU A 131 10.87 -2.90 -15.14
CA LEU A 131 9.70 -2.78 -16.01
C LEU A 131 8.46 -3.22 -15.24
N TYR A 132 7.47 -2.34 -15.14
CA TYR A 132 6.23 -2.60 -14.41
C TYR A 132 5.05 -2.81 -15.35
N MET A 133 3.99 -3.45 -14.87
CA MET A 133 2.74 -3.58 -15.59
C MET A 133 1.58 -3.11 -14.73
N ALA A 134 0.68 -2.34 -15.32
CA ALA A 134 -0.55 -1.85 -14.69
C ALA A 134 -1.74 -2.21 -15.56
N GLN A 135 -2.87 -2.55 -14.95
CA GLN A 135 -4.17 -2.46 -15.61
C GLN A 135 -5.11 -1.58 -14.81
N GLU A 136 -5.95 -0.83 -15.52
CA GLU A 136 -6.98 0.00 -14.91
C GLU A 136 -8.17 0.12 -15.85
N MET A 137 -9.38 0.03 -15.30
CA MET A 137 -10.63 0.03 -16.05
C MET A 137 -11.25 1.44 -16.14
N ALA A 138 -11.04 2.27 -15.13
CA ALA A 138 -11.69 3.56 -14.98
C ALA A 138 -11.02 4.65 -15.84
N ASP A 139 -11.77 5.22 -16.79
CA ASP A 139 -11.31 6.27 -17.72
C ASP A 139 -10.72 7.48 -17.00
N ASN A 140 -11.28 7.84 -15.86
CA ASN A 140 -10.85 9.00 -15.09
C ASN A 140 -9.53 8.75 -14.35
N ALA A 141 -9.16 7.50 -14.04
CA ALA A 141 -7.92 7.16 -13.32
C ALA A 141 -6.70 7.17 -14.24
N ILE A 142 -6.86 6.81 -15.52
CA ILE A 142 -5.76 6.68 -16.49
C ILE A 142 -4.87 7.92 -16.60
N PRO A 143 -5.39 9.16 -16.73
CA PRO A 143 -4.53 10.34 -16.78
C PRO A 143 -3.66 10.49 -15.53
N TYR A 144 -4.23 10.27 -14.34
CA TYR A 144 -3.47 10.36 -13.09
C TYR A 144 -2.40 9.28 -12.98
N LEU A 145 -2.73 8.04 -13.37
CA LEU A 145 -1.80 6.91 -13.42
C LEU A 145 -0.61 7.21 -14.33
N LEU A 146 -0.87 7.59 -15.58
CA LEU A 146 0.17 7.88 -16.56
C LEU A 146 1.04 9.08 -16.12
N HIS A 147 0.43 10.13 -15.57
CA HIS A 147 1.20 11.24 -15.01
C HIS A 147 2.07 10.81 -13.82
N ASN A 148 1.55 9.98 -12.93
CA ASN A 148 2.32 9.46 -11.80
C ASN A 148 3.52 8.63 -12.26
N LEU A 149 3.34 7.73 -13.21
CA LEU A 149 4.42 6.89 -13.73
C LEU A 149 5.48 7.75 -14.45
N ALA A 150 5.04 8.68 -15.31
CA ALA A 150 5.93 9.52 -16.09
C ALA A 150 6.69 10.56 -15.27
N LEU A 151 6.07 11.15 -14.25
CA LEU A 151 6.73 12.06 -13.29
C LEU A 151 7.93 11.41 -12.59
N ARG A 152 7.92 10.09 -12.43
CA ARG A 152 8.92 9.31 -11.67
C ARG A 152 9.99 8.67 -12.55
N GLY A 153 9.96 8.89 -13.87
CA GLY A 153 10.91 8.25 -14.76
C GLY A 153 10.78 6.73 -14.81
N MET A 154 9.58 6.18 -14.53
CA MET A 154 9.34 4.74 -14.50
C MET A 154 9.19 4.17 -15.91
N ASN A 155 9.57 2.90 -16.10
CA ASN A 155 9.17 2.11 -17.26
C ASN A 155 7.96 1.26 -16.91
N CYS A 156 6.84 1.43 -17.62
CA CYS A 156 5.62 0.70 -17.32
C CYS A 156 4.76 0.49 -18.57
N VAL A 157 4.21 -0.72 -18.72
CA VAL A 157 3.09 -0.97 -19.64
C VAL A 157 1.78 -0.79 -18.87
N VAL A 158 0.90 0.08 -19.38
CA VAL A 158 -0.42 0.32 -18.80
C VAL A 158 -1.49 -0.15 -19.78
N ILE A 159 -2.29 -1.13 -19.39
CA ILE A 159 -3.44 -1.59 -20.16
C ILE A 159 -4.69 -0.91 -19.60
N HIS A 160 -5.32 -0.07 -20.41
CA HIS A 160 -6.59 0.53 -20.08
C HIS A 160 -7.71 -0.39 -20.55
N GLY A 161 -8.48 -0.99 -19.65
CA GLY A 161 -9.56 -1.91 -19.99
C GLY A 161 -9.97 -2.85 -18.85
N ASP A 162 -10.77 -3.85 -19.17
CA ASP A 162 -11.25 -4.84 -18.20
C ASP A 162 -10.27 -6.03 -18.08
N THR A 163 -9.68 -6.17 -16.90
CA THR A 163 -8.72 -7.23 -16.60
C THR A 163 -9.32 -8.63 -16.61
N LEU A 164 -10.60 -8.78 -16.27
CA LEU A 164 -11.27 -10.08 -16.19
C LEU A 164 -11.73 -10.52 -17.57
N GLU A 165 -12.35 -9.62 -18.34
CA GLU A 165 -12.80 -9.88 -19.71
C GLU A 165 -11.65 -9.84 -20.72
N ARG A 166 -10.46 -9.40 -20.28
CA ARG A 166 -9.25 -9.24 -21.10
C ARG A 166 -9.50 -8.31 -22.30
N THR A 167 -10.35 -7.30 -22.15
CA THR A 167 -10.58 -6.28 -23.17
C THR A 167 -9.72 -5.06 -22.89
N ALA A 168 -9.30 -4.34 -23.94
CA ALA A 168 -8.51 -3.13 -23.80
C ALA A 168 -9.06 -2.01 -24.67
N LYS A 169 -9.12 -0.80 -24.15
CA LYS A 169 -9.31 0.43 -24.91
C LYS A 169 -7.99 0.84 -25.56
N GLN A 170 -6.93 0.92 -24.76
CA GLN A 170 -5.59 1.31 -25.18
C GLN A 170 -4.51 0.58 -24.38
N VAL A 171 -3.32 0.47 -24.97
CA VAL A 171 -2.11 0.04 -24.25
C VAL A 171 -1.08 1.16 -24.34
N TYR A 172 -0.67 1.67 -23.19
CA TYR A 172 0.34 2.71 -23.09
C TYR A 172 1.69 2.12 -22.73
N PHE A 173 2.75 2.67 -23.31
CA PHE A 173 4.12 2.37 -22.92
C PHE A 173 4.77 3.64 -22.36
N VAL A 174 4.88 3.67 -21.03
CA VAL A 174 5.61 4.71 -20.30
C VAL A 174 7.07 4.27 -20.26
N GLN A 175 7.98 5.08 -20.78
CA GLN A 175 9.38 4.68 -20.93
C GLN A 175 10.37 5.80 -20.57
N ASN A 176 11.42 5.44 -19.85
CA ASN A 176 12.55 6.30 -19.55
C ASN A 176 13.55 6.24 -20.71
N ASP A 177 13.39 7.15 -21.68
CA ASP A 177 14.18 7.16 -22.92
C ASP A 177 15.69 7.29 -22.67
N ASN A 178 16.07 8.02 -21.62
CA ASN A 178 17.45 8.41 -21.38
C ASN A 178 18.17 7.55 -20.35
N ASP A 179 17.48 6.56 -19.77
CA ASP A 179 17.98 5.76 -18.65
C ASP A 179 18.42 6.64 -17.46
N ASP A 180 17.72 7.75 -17.27
CA ASP A 180 18.03 8.77 -16.28
C ASP A 180 17.04 8.67 -15.12
N PHE A 181 17.52 8.25 -13.95
CA PHE A 181 16.68 8.08 -12.75
C PHE A 181 16.16 9.40 -12.16
N LEU A 182 16.64 10.55 -12.63
CA LEU A 182 16.13 11.89 -12.31
C LEU A 182 15.24 12.46 -13.42
N GLY A 183 15.18 11.78 -14.57
CA GLY A 183 14.42 12.19 -15.73
C GLY A 183 12.93 11.81 -15.64
N PHE A 184 12.15 12.39 -16.55
CA PHE A 184 10.75 12.01 -16.76
C PHE A 184 10.63 10.98 -17.88
N SER A 185 9.59 10.15 -17.82
CA SER A 185 9.29 9.22 -18.89
C SER A 185 8.43 9.85 -19.99
N SER A 186 8.64 9.34 -21.19
CA SER A 186 7.76 9.54 -22.33
C SER A 186 6.56 8.60 -22.25
N ILE A 187 5.46 9.00 -22.88
CA ILE A 187 4.22 8.20 -22.94
C ILE A 187 3.94 7.91 -24.42
N ASN A 188 3.98 6.65 -24.79
CA ASN A 188 3.62 6.18 -26.12
C ASN A 188 2.32 5.35 -26.06
N VAL A 189 1.60 5.29 -27.16
CA VAL A 189 0.45 4.39 -27.33
C VAL A 189 0.88 3.27 -28.28
N MET A 190 0.67 2.02 -27.86
CA MET A 190 0.93 0.87 -28.72
C MET A 190 -0.18 0.71 -29.76
N PRO A 191 0.17 0.38 -31.01
CA PRO A 191 -0.82 0.18 -32.06
C PRO A 191 -1.70 -1.04 -31.76
N HIS A 192 -2.94 -1.01 -32.24
CA HIS A 192 -3.90 -2.11 -32.09
C HIS A 192 -3.61 -3.24 -33.09
N THR A 193 -2.51 -3.97 -32.89
CA THR A 193 -2.13 -5.10 -33.74
C THR A 193 -2.39 -6.45 -33.06
N ASP A 194 -2.36 -7.54 -33.84
CA ASP A 194 -2.55 -8.89 -33.31
C ASP A 194 -1.35 -9.34 -32.46
N GLU A 195 -0.15 -8.83 -32.75
CA GLU A 195 1.04 -9.08 -31.93
C GLU A 195 0.90 -8.49 -30.52
N ILE A 196 0.36 -7.27 -30.41
CA ILE A 196 0.09 -6.63 -29.12
C ILE A 196 -1.00 -7.39 -28.35
N LYS A 197 -2.03 -7.87 -29.05
CA LYS A 197 -3.05 -8.73 -28.43
C LYS A 197 -2.46 -10.00 -27.87
N GLU A 198 -1.64 -10.70 -28.64
CA GLU A 198 -1.00 -11.94 -28.20
C GLU A 198 -0.04 -11.69 -27.02
N GLN A 199 0.80 -10.65 -27.12
CA GLN A 199 1.80 -10.30 -26.11
C GLN A 199 1.19 -10.00 -24.73
N PHE A 200 0.01 -9.37 -24.70
CA PHE A 200 -0.65 -8.96 -23.46
C PHE A 200 -1.93 -9.74 -23.14
N GLU A 201 -2.18 -10.84 -23.88
CA GLU A 201 -3.36 -11.69 -23.71
C GLU A 201 -4.69 -10.92 -23.82
N ILE A 202 -4.78 -9.95 -24.73
CA ILE A 202 -5.97 -9.12 -24.96
C ILE A 202 -6.92 -9.86 -25.91
N SER A 203 -8.15 -10.08 -25.45
CA SER A 203 -9.23 -10.72 -26.20
C SER A 203 -9.86 -9.81 -27.26
N GLY A 204 -9.90 -8.49 -27.01
CA GLY A 204 -10.52 -7.53 -27.93
C GLY A 204 -10.21 -6.07 -27.62
N TRP A 205 -10.32 -5.22 -28.65
CA TRP A 205 -10.21 -3.76 -28.53
C TRP A 205 -11.60 -3.14 -28.39
N GLU A 206 -11.78 -2.22 -27.44
CA GLU A 206 -13.06 -1.54 -27.17
C GLU A 206 -13.19 -0.19 -27.89
N GLU A 207 -12.06 0.43 -28.21
CA GLU A 207 -11.98 1.77 -28.80
C GLU A 207 -11.07 1.76 -30.04
N GLU A 208 -11.11 2.84 -30.83
CA GLU A 208 -10.16 3.05 -31.92
C GLU A 208 -8.77 3.40 -31.37
N THR A 209 -7.71 2.96 -32.05
CA THR A 209 -6.34 3.22 -31.62
C THR A 209 -6.00 4.72 -31.61
N ILE A 210 -5.32 5.17 -30.57
CA ILE A 210 -4.72 6.51 -30.52
C ILE A 210 -3.34 6.42 -31.16
N ASP A 211 -3.12 7.18 -32.24
CA ASP A 211 -1.80 7.29 -32.88
C ASP A 211 -0.94 8.35 -32.17
N HIS A 212 -0.09 7.89 -31.25
CA HIS A 212 0.81 8.77 -30.51
C HIS A 212 2.11 8.05 -30.09
N ILE A 213 3.25 8.55 -30.57
CA ILE A 213 4.59 8.08 -30.20
C ILE A 213 5.47 9.31 -29.93
N GLU A 214 5.99 9.41 -28.72
CA GLU A 214 6.92 10.47 -28.30
C GLU A 214 8.38 10.06 -28.55
N SER A 215 8.69 8.78 -28.36
CA SER A 215 10.04 8.25 -28.55
C SER A 215 10.00 6.76 -28.91
N GLY A 216 10.89 6.33 -29.80
CA GLY A 216 11.12 4.92 -30.13
C GLY A 216 12.49 4.42 -29.70
N LEU A 217 13.23 5.20 -28.90
CA LEU A 217 14.61 4.91 -28.53
C LEU A 217 14.75 4.83 -27.01
N VAL A 218 15.37 3.75 -26.54
CA VAL A 218 15.77 3.60 -25.13
C VAL A 218 17.29 3.57 -25.10
N LYS A 219 17.89 4.57 -24.45
CA LYS A 219 19.31 4.56 -24.16
C LYS A 219 19.59 3.47 -23.14
N PHE A 220 20.76 2.85 -23.26
CA PHE A 220 21.24 1.86 -22.30
C PHE A 220 22.56 2.37 -21.73
N TRP A 221 22.55 2.72 -20.45
CA TRP A 221 23.75 3.09 -19.72
C TRP A 221 24.07 2.01 -18.69
N PRO A 222 25.12 1.20 -18.90
CA PRO A 222 25.44 0.12 -17.99
C PRO A 222 25.80 0.69 -16.61
N THR A 223 25.32 0.03 -15.57
CA THR A 223 25.66 0.37 -14.18
C THR A 223 27.14 0.11 -13.91
N LEU A 224 27.73 0.87 -12.98
CA LEU A 224 29.14 0.73 -12.61
C LEU A 224 29.42 -0.55 -11.81
N ALA A 225 28.39 -1.10 -11.18
CA ALA A 225 28.43 -2.33 -10.43
C ALA A 225 27.15 -3.16 -10.66
N PRO A 226 27.19 -4.48 -10.41
CA PRO A 226 25.99 -5.32 -10.48
C PRO A 226 24.93 -4.87 -9.48
N MET A 227 23.66 -5.10 -9.82
CA MET A 227 22.53 -4.87 -8.91
C MET A 227 22.68 -5.64 -7.60
N GLN A 228 22.27 -4.98 -6.50
CA GLN A 228 22.38 -5.49 -5.14
C GLN A 228 21.04 -6.03 -4.63
N LYS A 229 19.92 -5.58 -5.18
CA LYS A 229 18.58 -6.00 -4.81
C LYS A 229 18.46 -7.52 -4.93
N LYS A 230 17.93 -8.13 -3.86
CA LYS A 230 17.60 -9.55 -3.82
C LYS A 230 16.16 -9.75 -3.36
N ALA A 231 15.50 -10.76 -3.93
CA ALA A 231 14.25 -11.28 -3.41
C ALA A 231 14.41 -11.75 -1.95
N LEU A 232 13.34 -11.67 -1.18
CA LEU A 232 13.33 -12.24 0.16
C LEU A 232 13.47 -13.77 0.08
N GLU A 233 14.28 -14.34 0.95
CA GLU A 233 14.38 -15.79 1.08
C GLU A 233 13.09 -16.35 1.69
N ILE A 234 12.37 -17.15 0.92
CA ILE A 234 11.15 -17.82 1.36
C ILE A 234 11.49 -19.30 1.57
N ASN A 235 10.97 -19.91 2.63
CA ASN A 235 11.01 -21.36 2.80
C ASN A 235 10.06 -22.03 1.78
N PRO A 236 10.57 -22.76 0.77
CA PRO A 236 9.73 -23.35 -0.28
C PRO A 236 8.87 -24.51 0.22
N ASP A 237 9.25 -25.13 1.35
CA ASP A 237 8.54 -26.21 2.00
C ASP A 237 8.01 -25.73 3.37
N PRO A 238 7.00 -24.86 3.39
CA PRO A 238 6.40 -24.45 4.65
C PRO A 238 5.76 -25.68 5.29
N ILE A 239 6.31 -26.15 6.41
CA ILE A 239 5.62 -27.14 7.23
C ILE A 239 4.36 -26.47 7.77
N ALA A 240 3.20 -26.86 7.24
CA ALA A 240 1.92 -26.34 7.70
C ALA A 240 1.75 -26.67 9.20
N GLY A 241 1.72 -25.64 10.03
CA GLY A 241 1.61 -25.78 11.48
C GLY A 241 1.57 -24.42 12.17
N THR A 242 1.33 -24.43 13.47
CA THR A 242 1.56 -23.25 14.32
C THR A 242 3.07 -22.97 14.36
N TYR A 243 3.48 -21.90 13.70
CA TYR A 243 4.81 -21.29 13.89
C TYR A 243 4.95 -20.62 15.27
N GLU A 244 3.87 -20.61 16.04
CA GLU A 244 3.85 -20.25 17.46
C GLU A 244 4.37 -21.46 18.27
N LYS A 245 5.56 -21.36 18.87
CA LYS A 245 5.94 -22.31 19.92
C LYS A 245 5.07 -22.01 21.14
N PRO A 246 4.74 -23.00 22.01
CA PRO A 246 4.05 -22.73 23.26
C PRO A 246 4.72 -21.66 24.15
N SER A 247 6.05 -21.50 24.01
CA SER A 247 6.86 -20.45 24.63
C SER A 247 6.60 -19.04 24.09
N ASP A 248 6.04 -18.93 22.88
CA ASP A 248 5.82 -17.66 22.17
C ASP A 248 4.41 -17.10 22.45
N HIS A 249 3.57 -17.86 23.16
CA HIS A 249 2.27 -17.39 23.61
C HIS A 249 2.42 -16.59 24.91
N LEU A 250 2.53 -15.27 24.77
CA LEU A 250 2.26 -14.40 25.91
C LEU A 250 0.80 -14.57 26.34
N GLN A 251 0.56 -14.40 27.64
CA GLN A 251 -0.76 -14.32 28.23
C GLN A 251 -1.12 -12.86 28.44
N LEU A 252 -2.41 -12.54 28.53
CA LEU A 252 -2.87 -11.15 28.68
C LEU A 252 -2.22 -10.46 29.90
N LYS A 253 -2.00 -11.19 30.99
CA LYS A 253 -1.30 -10.69 32.18
C LYS A 253 0.16 -10.29 31.93
N ASP A 254 0.80 -10.84 30.90
CA ASP A 254 2.21 -10.54 30.58
C ASP A 254 2.34 -9.20 29.84
N ILE A 255 1.25 -8.71 29.24
CA ILE A 255 1.23 -7.49 28.40
C ILE A 255 0.26 -6.41 28.91
N ALA A 256 -0.51 -6.69 29.96
CA ALA A 256 -1.51 -5.78 30.50
C ALA A 256 -1.78 -6.04 31.99
N ALA A 257 -2.08 -4.98 32.72
CA ALA A 257 -2.60 -5.07 34.08
C ALA A 257 -4.07 -5.47 34.02
N VAL A 258 -4.39 -6.64 34.58
CA VAL A 258 -5.76 -7.16 34.68
C VAL A 258 -6.19 -7.13 36.14
N GLU A 259 -7.31 -6.48 36.44
CA GLU A 259 -7.90 -6.55 37.77
C GLU A 259 -9.44 -6.63 37.71
N ARG A 260 -10.06 -7.20 38.74
CA ARG A 260 -11.50 -7.07 38.92
C ARG A 260 -11.85 -5.60 39.24
N ALA A 261 -12.90 -5.10 38.60
CA ALA A 261 -13.41 -3.76 38.83
C ALA A 261 -13.73 -3.54 40.32
N LYS A 262 -13.23 -2.44 40.90
CA LYS A 262 -13.42 -2.10 42.31
C LYS A 262 -14.54 -1.07 42.48
N ALA A 263 -15.37 -1.27 43.49
CA ALA A 263 -16.46 -0.34 43.80
C ALA A 263 -15.91 1.09 43.99
N LYS A 264 -16.55 2.06 43.35
CA LYS A 264 -16.19 3.50 43.38
C LYS A 264 -14.85 3.87 42.73
N LYS A 265 -14.07 2.93 42.17
CA LYS A 265 -12.87 3.24 41.38
C LYS A 265 -13.27 3.79 40.01
N VAL A 266 -12.54 4.82 39.56
CA VAL A 266 -12.67 5.38 38.21
C VAL A 266 -11.54 4.81 37.35
N TYR A 267 -11.90 4.24 36.22
CA TYR A 267 -10.98 3.71 35.22
C TYR A 267 -10.83 4.72 34.08
N PRO A 268 -9.63 4.91 33.54
CA PRO A 268 -9.41 5.87 32.46
C PRO A 268 -10.03 5.41 31.13
N ALA A 269 -10.27 6.37 30.23
CA ALA A 269 -10.56 6.10 28.83
C ALA A 269 -9.49 5.16 28.22
N GLY A 270 -9.90 4.25 27.36
CA GLY A 270 -9.05 3.19 26.82
C GLY A 270 -8.96 1.93 27.70
N THR A 271 -9.57 1.90 28.89
CA THR A 271 -9.66 0.64 29.66
C THR A 271 -10.56 -0.35 28.93
N ILE A 272 -10.07 -1.57 28.74
CA ILE A 272 -10.86 -2.67 28.17
C ILE A 272 -11.60 -3.36 29.30
N VAL A 273 -12.89 -3.65 29.11
CA VAL A 273 -13.73 -4.30 30.11
C VAL A 273 -14.26 -5.63 29.59
N ILE A 274 -14.17 -6.67 30.41
CA ILE A 274 -14.74 -7.99 30.11
C ILE A 274 -15.73 -8.36 31.21
N GLN A 275 -16.99 -8.59 30.86
CA GLN A 275 -17.98 -9.03 31.83
C GLN A 275 -17.63 -10.44 32.31
N MET A 276 -17.61 -10.65 33.63
CA MET A 276 -17.23 -11.91 34.26
C MET A 276 -18.44 -12.69 34.79
N SER A 277 -19.54 -12.03 35.14
CA SER A 277 -20.69 -12.68 35.80
C SER A 277 -21.91 -12.79 34.89
N ALA A 278 -22.54 -13.97 34.92
CA ALA A 278 -23.75 -14.32 34.17
C ALA A 278 -23.68 -13.90 32.69
N THR A 279 -22.62 -14.34 32.00
CA THR A 279 -22.24 -13.77 30.70
C THR A 279 -21.53 -14.76 29.78
N ARG A 280 -21.45 -14.39 28.51
CA ARG A 280 -20.61 -15.04 27.49
C ARG A 280 -19.25 -14.34 27.32
N GLY A 281 -18.86 -13.49 28.28
CA GLY A 281 -17.61 -12.73 28.25
C GLY A 281 -17.68 -11.49 27.35
N GLN A 282 -18.75 -10.70 27.47
CA GLN A 282 -18.92 -9.48 26.68
C GLN A 282 -17.75 -8.52 26.88
N ILE A 283 -17.16 -8.06 25.78
CA ILE A 283 -15.97 -7.20 25.75
C ILE A 283 -16.34 -5.80 25.26
N GLY A 284 -15.96 -4.78 26.02
CA GLY A 284 -16.11 -3.36 25.69
C GLY A 284 -14.81 -2.58 25.84
N LEU A 285 -14.78 -1.38 25.27
CA LEU A 285 -13.70 -0.40 25.40
C LEU A 285 -14.31 0.88 25.95
N LEU A 286 -13.73 1.44 27.02
CA LEU A 286 -14.21 2.71 27.56
C LEU A 286 -13.77 3.88 26.67
N GLU A 287 -14.73 4.62 26.12
CA GLU A 287 -14.45 5.84 25.34
C GLU A 287 -14.15 7.06 26.23
N SER A 288 -14.58 7.02 27.49
CA SER A 288 -14.32 8.06 28.48
C SER A 288 -14.03 7.47 29.86
N SER A 289 -13.34 8.22 30.70
CA SER A 289 -13.01 7.79 32.06
C SER A 289 -14.28 7.67 32.90
N GLY A 290 -14.46 6.54 33.58
CA GLY A 290 -15.72 6.24 34.25
C GLY A 290 -15.64 5.13 35.30
N ARG A 291 -16.72 4.97 36.05
CA ARG A 291 -16.86 3.86 37.00
C ARG A 291 -17.31 2.61 36.25
N VAL A 292 -16.71 1.48 36.60
CA VAL A 292 -17.05 0.18 36.03
C VAL A 292 -17.67 -0.69 37.12
N GLY A 293 -18.72 -1.44 36.78
CA GLY A 293 -19.39 -2.34 37.71
C GLY A 293 -18.49 -3.50 38.14
N THR A 294 -18.63 -3.98 39.38
CA THR A 294 -17.78 -5.04 39.97
C THR A 294 -17.90 -6.41 39.28
N GLN A 295 -18.86 -6.55 38.37
CA GLN A 295 -19.04 -7.73 37.51
C GLN A 295 -18.07 -7.76 36.32
N TYR A 296 -17.24 -6.74 36.11
CA TYR A 296 -16.27 -6.68 35.02
C TYR A 296 -14.83 -6.89 35.52
N ALA A 297 -14.00 -7.47 34.66
CA ALA A 297 -12.55 -7.29 34.69
C ALA A 297 -12.19 -6.04 33.90
N CYS A 298 -11.24 -5.27 34.42
CA CYS A 298 -10.66 -4.10 33.79
C CYS A 298 -9.23 -4.41 33.38
N ILE A 299 -8.92 -4.15 32.13
CA ILE A 299 -7.62 -4.43 31.52
C ILE A 299 -7.03 -3.10 31.05
N GLN A 300 -5.85 -2.78 31.57
CA GLN A 300 -5.08 -1.59 31.22
C GLN A 300 -3.76 -2.04 30.60
N THR A 301 -3.47 -1.56 29.39
CA THR A 301 -2.33 -1.99 28.60
C THR A 301 -1.45 -0.79 28.24
N PRO A 302 -0.11 -0.94 28.22
CA PRO A 302 0.80 0.09 27.72
C PRO A 302 0.77 0.21 26.19
N PHE A 303 0.16 -0.76 25.49
CA PHE A 303 -0.02 -0.75 24.04
C PHE A 303 -1.26 0.07 23.64
N THR A 304 -1.43 0.31 22.32
CA THR A 304 -2.64 0.95 21.78
C THR A 304 -3.90 0.20 22.22
N PRO A 305 -4.80 0.80 23.03
CA PRO A 305 -5.92 0.06 23.60
C PRO A 305 -6.88 -0.54 22.58
N GLY A 306 -7.08 0.16 21.45
CA GLY A 306 -7.89 -0.36 20.34
C GLY A 306 -7.33 -1.66 19.76
N PHE A 307 -6.01 -1.78 19.63
CA PHE A 307 -5.36 -2.98 19.12
C PHE A 307 -5.61 -4.19 20.03
N VAL A 308 -5.36 -4.04 21.34
CA VAL A 308 -5.59 -5.11 22.32
C VAL A 308 -7.09 -5.44 22.43
N PHE A 309 -7.97 -4.44 22.33
CA PHE A 309 -9.42 -4.64 22.31
C PHE A 309 -9.88 -5.51 21.13
N TYR A 310 -9.47 -5.20 19.90
CA TYR A 310 -9.85 -5.98 18.72
C TYR A 310 -9.24 -7.39 18.75
N MET A 311 -8.01 -7.53 19.25
CA MET A 311 -7.38 -8.83 19.45
C MET A 311 -8.19 -9.69 20.43
N LEU A 312 -8.61 -9.13 21.56
CA LEU A 312 -9.44 -9.83 22.55
C LEU A 312 -10.83 -10.18 21.99
N LYS A 313 -11.45 -9.31 21.17
CA LYS A 313 -12.70 -9.62 20.46
C LYS A 313 -12.60 -10.89 19.61
N VAL A 314 -11.44 -11.16 19.00
CA VAL A 314 -11.21 -12.35 18.17
C VAL A 314 -10.84 -13.57 19.02
N ARG A 315 -9.94 -13.42 19.99
CA ARG A 315 -9.33 -14.54 20.73
C ARG A 315 -10.16 -15.00 21.94
N ALA A 316 -10.73 -14.06 22.69
CA ALA A 316 -11.36 -14.37 23.98
C ALA A 316 -12.62 -15.25 23.86
N PRO A 317 -13.51 -15.12 22.84
CA PRO A 317 -14.67 -16.02 22.73
C PRO A 317 -14.29 -17.50 22.61
N ARG A 318 -13.27 -17.82 21.81
CA ARG A 318 -12.75 -19.19 21.69
C ARG A 318 -12.07 -19.66 22.97
N TRP A 319 -11.39 -18.76 23.68
CA TRP A 319 -10.77 -19.06 24.97
C TRP A 319 -11.83 -19.38 26.04
N PHE A 320 -12.83 -18.53 26.22
CA PHE A 320 -13.91 -18.72 27.20
C PHE A 320 -14.67 -20.03 26.98
N HIS A 321 -14.91 -20.43 25.73
CA HIS A 321 -15.54 -21.73 25.45
C HIS A 321 -14.76 -22.93 26.02
N ARG A 322 -13.44 -22.81 26.20
CA ARG A 322 -12.59 -23.88 26.74
C ARG A 322 -12.48 -23.87 28.27
N VAL A 323 -12.54 -22.70 28.89
CA VAL A 323 -12.20 -22.53 30.33
C VAL A 323 -13.41 -22.17 31.21
N GLN A 324 -14.54 -21.80 30.62
CA GLN A 324 -15.70 -21.35 31.35
C GLN A 324 -16.45 -22.52 32.02
N ASP A 325 -16.17 -22.76 33.30
CA ASP A 325 -16.93 -23.67 34.15
C ASP A 325 -18.20 -22.98 34.69
N GLY A 326 -19.30 -23.06 33.95
CA GLY A 326 -20.61 -22.52 34.34
C GLY A 326 -20.88 -21.08 33.86
N LEU A 327 -21.70 -20.32 34.58
CA LEU A 327 -22.18 -19.00 34.13
C LEU A 327 -21.18 -17.84 34.35
N ASN A 328 -20.08 -18.09 35.07
CA ASN A 328 -19.14 -17.05 35.49
C ASN A 328 -17.71 -17.37 35.01
N LEU A 329 -16.98 -16.33 34.63
CA LEU A 329 -15.54 -16.37 34.36
C LEU A 329 -14.75 -15.98 35.62
N LYS A 330 -13.64 -16.67 35.89
CA LYS A 330 -12.69 -16.28 36.95
C LYS A 330 -11.74 -15.23 36.40
N LEU A 331 -11.10 -14.45 37.29
CA LEU A 331 -10.14 -13.42 36.87
C LEU A 331 -8.94 -14.05 36.18
N LYS A 332 -8.47 -15.17 36.72
CA LYS A 332 -7.41 -15.99 36.14
C LYS A 332 -7.70 -16.43 34.71
N ASP A 333 -8.95 -16.79 34.42
CA ASP A 333 -9.36 -17.19 33.06
C ASP A 333 -9.21 -16.04 32.06
N ILE A 334 -9.28 -14.78 32.52
CA ILE A 334 -9.06 -13.59 31.67
C ILE A 334 -7.57 -13.27 31.56
N GLU A 335 -6.84 -13.36 32.67
CA GLU A 335 -5.37 -13.17 32.71
C GLU A 335 -4.63 -14.15 31.79
N ASP A 336 -5.12 -15.38 31.70
CA ASP A 336 -4.49 -16.47 30.95
C ASP A 336 -4.90 -16.51 29.46
N ILE A 337 -5.70 -15.54 28.97
CA ILE A 337 -6.02 -15.43 27.54
C ILE A 337 -4.72 -15.33 26.74
N SER A 338 -4.47 -16.32 25.89
CA SER A 338 -3.33 -16.31 24.97
C SER A 338 -3.47 -15.15 23.97
N VAL A 339 -2.46 -14.29 23.96
CA VAL A 339 -2.32 -13.14 23.09
C VAL A 339 -1.13 -13.39 22.18
N ALA A 340 -1.40 -13.51 20.88
CA ALA A 340 -0.36 -13.69 19.87
C ALA A 340 0.31 -12.34 19.59
N ILE A 341 1.11 -11.88 20.55
CA ILE A 341 2.09 -10.83 20.33
C ILE A 341 3.45 -11.49 20.49
N THR A 342 4.14 -11.72 19.38
CA THR A 342 5.57 -12.00 19.42
C THR A 342 6.28 -10.71 19.79
N LEU A 343 6.62 -10.54 21.07
CA LEU A 343 7.68 -9.61 21.44
C LEU A 343 8.99 -10.26 21.01
N ALA A 344 9.82 -9.55 20.23
CA ALA A 344 11.15 -10.02 19.93
C ALA A 344 11.87 -10.31 21.25
N THR A 345 12.16 -11.58 21.53
CA THR A 345 12.76 -12.05 22.79
C THR A 345 14.28 -11.86 22.84
N ARG A 346 14.82 -11.20 21.83
CA ARG A 346 16.21 -10.80 21.68
C ARG A 346 16.18 -9.33 21.33
N GLU A 347 17.10 -8.55 21.89
CA GLU A 347 17.62 -7.40 21.14
C GLU A 347 18.21 -8.02 19.87
N GLU A 348 17.38 -8.12 18.83
CA GLU A 348 17.94 -8.03 17.50
C GLU A 348 18.38 -6.58 17.41
N GLU A 349 19.70 -6.34 17.42
CA GLU A 349 20.23 -5.24 16.64
C GLU A 349 19.69 -5.48 15.23
N TYR A 350 18.51 -4.94 14.96
CA TYR A 350 18.25 -4.42 13.65
C TYR A 350 19.35 -3.38 13.50
N GLU A 351 20.43 -3.76 12.81
CA GLU A 351 21.06 -2.79 11.94
C GLU A 351 19.88 -2.25 11.15
N GLN A 352 19.36 -1.11 11.61
CA GLN A 352 18.61 -0.23 10.76
C GLN A 352 19.55 -0.08 9.59
N LEU A 353 19.28 -0.82 8.50
CA LEU A 353 20.02 -0.71 7.26
C LEU A 353 20.12 0.78 7.07
N SER A 354 21.32 1.29 7.30
CA SER A 354 21.49 2.70 7.47
C SER A 354 21.14 3.24 6.09
N LEU A 355 19.98 3.89 6.00
CA LEU A 355 19.58 4.66 4.84
C LEU A 355 20.52 5.87 4.81
N PHE A 356 21.76 5.63 4.41
CA PHE A 356 22.76 6.64 4.09
C PHE A 356 23.27 6.37 2.68
#